data_AF-A0A0R2VUF2-F1
#
_entry.id   AF-A0A0R2VUF2-F1
#
_cell.length_a   1.000
_cell.length_b   1.000
_cell.length_c   1.000
_cell.angle_alpha   90.00
_cell.angle_beta   90.00
_cell.angle_gamma   90.00
#
_symmetry.space_group_name_H-M   'P 1'
#
loop_
_entity.id
_entity.type
_entity.pdbx_description
1 polymer ?
#
loop_
_entity_poly.entity_id
_entity_poly.type
_entity_poly.pdbx_seq_one_letter_code
_entity_poly.pdbx_strand_id
1 'polypeptide(L)'
;MNGDKTEANLGGQDYWVVKLDPFGNIQWQNTIGGNYNDFLKSIIQSSDGGYLLGGYSESDISGDKTEDSSFSLSDYWVVKLDEAGNILWENTIGAATNDFLNCVIQTTDGGYMLGGYSNSGISGDKTEVSWLSDYWVLKLDEAGNIEWQNTIAGGHADYLNSIIQTDDGGYLLGGVFFIRYLG
;
A
#
# COMPACT_ATOMS: atom_id res chain seq x y z
N MET A 1 -7.97 -19.27 20.02
CA MET A 1 -8.72 -18.26 19.24
C MET A 1 -10.19 -18.67 19.29
N ASN A 2 -11.12 -17.75 19.60
CA ASN A 2 -12.57 -18.02 19.70
C ASN A 2 -13.35 -17.22 18.63
N GLY A 3 -12.98 -17.37 17.36
CA GLY A 3 -13.62 -16.71 16.21
C GLY A 3 -13.26 -17.41 14.90
N ASP A 4 -13.73 -16.89 13.76
CA ASP A 4 -13.56 -17.51 12.44
C ASP A 4 -12.12 -17.51 11.92
N LYS A 5 -11.23 -16.71 12.53
CA LYS A 5 -9.82 -16.62 12.12
C LYS A 5 -9.08 -17.93 12.39
N THR A 6 -8.47 -18.51 11.35
CA THR A 6 -7.78 -19.81 11.42
C THR A 6 -6.27 -19.72 11.59
N GLU A 7 -5.66 -18.64 11.11
CA GLU A 7 -4.21 -18.43 11.16
C GLU A 7 -3.84 -17.49 12.31
N ALA A 8 -2.75 -17.79 13.00
CA ALA A 8 -2.21 -16.91 14.02
C ALA A 8 -1.64 -15.63 13.38
N ASN A 9 -1.43 -14.61 14.21
CA ASN A 9 -0.60 -13.48 13.82
C ASN A 9 0.86 -13.93 13.72
N LEU A 10 1.61 -13.31 12.82
CA LEU A 10 3.06 -13.53 12.65
C LEU A 10 3.88 -12.63 13.56
N GLY A 11 3.29 -11.50 13.97
CA GLY A 11 3.88 -10.54 14.89
C GLY A 11 2.83 -9.67 15.57
N GLY A 12 2.88 -8.37 15.30
CA GLY A 12 1.93 -7.38 15.82
C GLY A 12 0.57 -7.47 15.13
N GLN A 13 0.19 -6.41 14.44
CA GLN A 13 -0.95 -6.41 13.54
C GLN A 13 -0.52 -6.93 12.18
N ASP A 14 -1.31 -7.80 11.55
CA ASP A 14 -1.01 -8.34 10.22
C ASP A 14 -2.17 -8.03 9.26
N TYR A 15 -1.93 -8.17 7.96
CA TYR A 15 -3.03 -8.22 7.01
C TYR A 15 -3.83 -9.49 7.30
N TRP A 16 -5.16 -9.35 7.40
CA TRP A 16 -6.06 -10.50 7.42
C TRP A 16 -7.02 -10.37 6.25
N VAL A 17 -6.83 -11.24 5.25
CA VAL A 17 -7.59 -11.24 4.01
C VAL A 17 -8.53 -12.44 4.03
N VAL A 18 -9.80 -12.20 3.69
CA VAL A 18 -10.84 -13.24 3.70
C VAL A 18 -11.60 -13.17 2.38
N LYS A 19 -11.61 -14.28 1.63
CA LYS A 19 -12.47 -14.44 0.45
C LYS A 19 -13.73 -15.18 0.84
N LEU A 20 -14.88 -14.60 0.48
CA LEU A 20 -16.18 -15.20 0.69
C LEU A 20 -16.78 -15.66 -0.64
N ASP A 21 -17.63 -16.68 -0.59
CA ASP A 21 -18.53 -17.00 -1.68
C ASP A 21 -19.73 -16.01 -1.72
N PRO A 22 -20.58 -16.03 -2.76
CA PRO A 22 -21.75 -15.15 -2.84
C PRO A 22 -22.81 -15.35 -1.73
N PHE A 23 -22.69 -16.40 -0.92
CA PHE A 23 -23.56 -16.70 0.21
C PHE A 23 -22.94 -16.30 1.55
N GLY A 24 -21.72 -15.74 1.54
CA GLY A 24 -21.00 -15.30 2.73
C GLY A 24 -20.20 -16.40 3.43
N ASN A 25 -20.02 -17.58 2.82
CA ASN A 25 -19.16 -18.62 3.40
C ASN A 25 -17.69 -18.33 3.06
N ILE A 26 -16.79 -18.54 4.03
CA ILE A 26 -15.35 -18.40 3.82
C ILE A 26 -14.87 -19.46 2.82
N GLN A 27 -14.33 -19.00 1.70
CA GLN A 27 -13.63 -19.86 0.73
C GLN A 27 -12.19 -20.08 1.16
N TRP A 28 -11.50 -19.00 1.53
CA TRP A 28 -10.16 -19.02 2.12
C TRP A 28 -9.92 -17.76 2.95
N GLN A 29 -8.90 -17.82 3.81
CA GLN A 29 -8.41 -16.68 4.57
C GLN A 29 -6.89 -16.81 4.77
N ASN A 30 -6.17 -15.68 4.80
CA ASN A 30 -4.72 -15.64 5.04
C ASN A 30 -4.37 -14.53 6.04
N THR A 31 -3.46 -14.81 6.96
CA THR A 31 -2.62 -13.82 7.65
C THR A 31 -1.40 -13.54 6.79
N ILE A 32 -1.13 -12.27 6.49
CA ILE A 32 0.05 -11.86 5.72
C ILE A 32 0.75 -10.72 6.47
N GLY A 33 2.01 -10.89 6.86
CA GLY A 33 2.72 -9.89 7.68
C GLY A 33 4.13 -10.30 8.12
N GLY A 34 4.71 -9.48 8.99
CA GLY A 34 6.03 -9.69 9.59
C GLY A 34 5.98 -9.69 11.12
N ASN A 35 7.13 -9.44 11.76
CA ASN A 35 7.24 -9.43 13.22
C ASN A 35 6.58 -8.21 13.91
N TYR A 36 6.36 -7.11 13.17
CA TYR A 36 5.82 -5.85 13.70
C TYR A 36 4.40 -5.60 13.17
N ASN A 37 4.02 -4.35 12.93
CA ASN A 37 2.67 -4.01 12.50
C ASN A 37 2.62 -3.78 10.99
N ASP A 38 1.66 -4.44 10.36
CA ASP A 38 1.35 -4.39 8.95
C ASP A 38 -0.13 -3.99 8.80
N PHE A 39 -0.37 -2.83 8.20
CA PHE A 39 -1.69 -2.21 8.12
C PHE A 39 -2.25 -2.21 6.70
N LEU A 40 -3.20 -3.11 6.42
CA LEU A 40 -3.88 -3.16 5.13
C LEU A 40 -4.84 -1.97 4.97
N LYS A 41 -4.76 -1.25 3.85
CA LYS A 41 -5.64 -0.10 3.56
C LYS A 41 -6.52 -0.28 2.33
N SER A 42 -6.05 -1.02 1.33
CA SER A 42 -6.72 -1.16 0.05
C SER A 42 -6.52 -2.56 -0.53
N ILE A 43 -7.53 -3.06 -1.23
CA ILE A 43 -7.51 -4.33 -1.95
C ILE A 43 -8.23 -4.12 -3.28
N ILE A 44 -7.65 -4.63 -4.35
CA ILE A 44 -8.29 -4.69 -5.67
C ILE A 44 -8.16 -6.09 -6.27
N GLN A 45 -9.13 -6.48 -7.10
CA GLN A 45 -8.95 -7.62 -7.99
C GLN A 45 -8.22 -7.14 -9.25
N SER A 46 -7.20 -7.88 -9.68
CA SER A 46 -6.47 -7.62 -10.92
C SER A 46 -7.08 -8.38 -12.10
N SER A 47 -6.83 -7.89 -13.32
CA SER A 47 -7.35 -8.44 -14.57
C SER A 47 -6.92 -9.89 -14.86
N ASP A 48 -5.84 -10.35 -14.23
CA ASP A 48 -5.36 -11.73 -14.26
C ASP A 48 -6.19 -12.68 -13.36
N GLY A 49 -7.18 -12.16 -12.64
CA GLY A 49 -8.03 -12.89 -11.69
C GLY A 49 -7.50 -12.93 -10.26
N GLY A 50 -6.25 -12.52 -10.03
CA GLY A 50 -5.64 -12.40 -8.72
C GLY A 50 -6.02 -11.10 -8.00
N TYR A 51 -5.24 -10.73 -6.98
CA TYR A 51 -5.53 -9.57 -6.14
C TYR A 51 -4.26 -8.78 -5.85
N LEU A 52 -4.37 -7.46 -5.70
CA LEU A 52 -3.32 -6.63 -5.13
C LEU A 52 -3.79 -6.07 -3.79
N LEU A 53 -3.00 -6.32 -2.76
CA LEU A 53 -3.15 -5.73 -1.43
C LEU A 53 -2.21 -4.53 -1.32
N GLY A 54 -2.67 -3.46 -0.69
CA GLY A 54 -1.83 -2.28 -0.43
C GLY A 54 -2.09 -1.69 0.95
N GLY A 55 -1.00 -1.38 1.63
CA GLY A 55 -1.00 -0.72 2.93
C GLY A 55 0.43 -0.32 3.29
N TYR A 56 0.74 -0.27 4.58
CA TYR A 56 2.11 0.02 5.03
C TYR A 56 2.57 -0.97 6.10
N SER A 57 3.88 -1.08 6.25
CA SER A 57 4.54 -2.05 7.11
C SER A 57 5.59 -1.37 7.98
N GLU A 58 5.65 -1.75 9.25
CA GLU A 58 6.74 -1.42 10.19
C GLU A 58 7.75 -2.59 10.32
N SER A 59 7.58 -3.64 9.52
CA SER A 59 8.29 -4.90 9.66
C SER A 59 9.53 -4.96 8.74
N ASP A 60 10.65 -5.45 9.27
CA ASP A 60 11.80 -5.90 8.47
C ASP A 60 11.55 -7.32 7.92
N ILE A 61 12.52 -7.88 7.19
CA ILE A 61 12.45 -9.26 6.65
C ILE A 61 12.09 -10.27 7.76
N SER A 62 10.85 -10.75 7.70
CA SER A 62 10.25 -11.69 8.65
C SER A 62 8.86 -12.11 8.18
N GLY A 63 8.39 -13.29 8.60
CA GLY A 63 7.09 -13.81 8.17
C GLY A 63 7.03 -13.94 6.64
N ASP A 64 6.10 -13.22 6.02
CA ASP A 64 5.93 -13.17 4.57
C ASP A 64 6.72 -12.04 3.89
N LYS A 65 7.32 -11.11 4.66
CA LYS A 65 8.14 -10.03 4.09
C LYS A 65 9.52 -10.53 3.69
N THR A 66 9.94 -10.14 2.50
CA THR A 66 11.22 -10.42 1.87
C THR A 66 12.10 -9.18 1.69
N GLU A 67 11.56 -8.00 2.01
CA GLU A 67 12.26 -6.71 2.02
C GLU A 67 12.11 -6.00 3.37
N ASP A 68 13.13 -5.21 3.74
CA ASP A 68 13.18 -4.46 5.00
C ASP A 68 12.35 -3.18 4.91
N SER A 69 11.76 -2.75 6.03
CA SER A 69 11.21 -1.39 6.14
C SER A 69 12.30 -0.45 6.63
N SER A 70 12.36 0.75 6.08
CA SER A 70 13.40 1.71 6.34
C SER A 70 13.39 2.16 7.80
N PHE A 71 14.50 1.92 8.50
CA PHE A 71 14.75 2.42 9.86
C PHE A 71 13.66 2.08 10.90
N SER A 72 12.97 0.94 10.75
CA SER A 72 11.85 0.53 11.61
C SER A 72 10.68 1.54 11.63
N LEU A 73 10.50 2.27 10.53
CA LEU A 73 9.37 3.16 10.30
C LEU A 73 8.37 2.51 9.32
N SER A 74 7.24 3.16 9.10
CA SER A 74 6.25 2.67 8.14
C SER A 74 6.67 2.96 6.71
N ASP A 75 6.79 1.93 5.88
CA ASP A 75 6.96 2.04 4.43
C ASP A 75 5.73 1.51 3.69
N TYR A 76 5.53 1.90 2.43
CA TYR A 76 4.46 1.29 1.62
C TYR A 76 4.76 -0.19 1.49
N TRP A 77 3.73 -1.02 1.63
CA TRP A 77 3.84 -2.44 1.42
C TRP A 77 2.70 -2.92 0.54
N VAL A 78 3.07 -3.56 -0.56
CA VAL A 78 2.13 -4.12 -1.53
C VAL A 78 2.40 -5.60 -1.71
N VAL A 79 1.32 -6.38 -1.80
CA VAL A 79 1.41 -7.84 -1.93
C VAL A 79 0.47 -8.28 -3.05
N LYS A 80 1.04 -8.93 -4.07
CA LYS A 80 0.27 -9.53 -5.15
C LYS A 80 -0.07 -10.97 -4.80
N LEU A 81 -1.34 -11.31 -4.91
CA LEU A 81 -1.87 -12.65 -4.74
C LEU A 81 -2.35 -13.23 -6.07
N ASP A 82 -2.33 -14.55 -6.17
CA ASP A 82 -3.12 -15.30 -7.15
C ASP A 82 -4.60 -15.43 -6.70
N GLU A 83 -5.44 -16.09 -7.52
CA GLU A 83 -6.87 -16.28 -7.23
C GLU A 83 -7.13 -17.14 -5.96
N ALA A 84 -6.18 -18.02 -5.63
CA ALA A 84 -6.22 -18.91 -4.48
C ALA A 84 -5.68 -18.26 -3.21
N GLY A 85 -5.15 -17.04 -3.30
CA GLY A 85 -4.61 -16.28 -2.18
C GLY A 85 -3.12 -16.52 -1.92
N ASN A 86 -2.41 -17.24 -2.79
CA ASN A 86 -0.96 -17.41 -2.63
C ASN A 86 -0.22 -16.13 -3.04
N ILE A 87 0.83 -15.78 -2.29
CA ILE A 87 1.69 -14.64 -2.62
C ILE A 87 2.49 -14.95 -3.89
N LEU A 88 2.34 -14.09 -4.90
CA LEU A 88 3.12 -14.11 -6.14
C LEU A 88 4.39 -13.27 -6.00
N TRP A 89 4.25 -12.07 -5.45
CA TRP A 89 5.33 -11.16 -5.11
C TRP A 89 4.86 -10.17 -4.04
N GLU A 90 5.82 -9.55 -3.36
CA GLU A 90 5.62 -8.42 -2.45
C GLU A 90 6.68 -7.36 -2.74
N ASN A 91 6.40 -6.11 -2.42
CA ASN A 91 7.34 -5.00 -2.60
C ASN A 91 7.16 -3.99 -1.46
N THR A 92 8.27 -3.58 -0.86
CA THR A 92 8.38 -2.53 0.15
C THR A 92 8.95 -1.28 -0.49
N ILE A 93 8.17 -0.21 -0.50
CA ILE A 93 8.52 1.03 -1.18
C ILE A 93 8.51 2.18 -0.17
N GLY A 94 9.67 2.78 0.06
CA GLY A 94 9.79 3.74 1.16
C GLY A 94 11.04 4.60 1.13
N ALA A 95 11.20 5.36 2.20
CA ALA A 95 12.24 6.36 2.38
C ALA A 95 12.62 6.48 3.86
N ALA A 96 13.48 7.44 4.20
CA ALA A 96 14.06 7.52 5.54
C ALA A 96 13.06 7.86 6.67
N THR A 97 11.83 8.24 6.35
CA THR A 97 10.76 8.51 7.32
C THR A 97 9.44 7.86 6.90
N ASN A 98 8.34 8.10 7.64
CA ASN A 98 7.12 7.35 7.42
C ASN A 98 6.45 7.67 6.07
N ASP A 99 6.13 6.59 5.36
CA ASP A 99 5.39 6.55 4.13
C ASP A 99 4.13 5.69 4.34
N PHE A 100 2.96 6.32 4.24
CA PHE A 100 1.68 5.65 4.45
C PHE A 100 0.89 5.52 3.15
N LEU A 101 0.74 4.29 2.65
CA LEU A 101 -0.10 3.97 1.50
C LEU A 101 -1.56 3.90 1.91
N ASN A 102 -2.46 4.52 1.15
CA ASN A 102 -3.89 4.53 1.43
C ASN A 102 -4.74 3.84 0.35
N CYS A 103 -4.32 3.90 -0.92
CA CYS A 103 -5.12 3.45 -2.04
C CYS A 103 -4.25 2.79 -3.11
N VAL A 104 -4.78 1.71 -3.71
CA VAL A 104 -4.22 1.11 -4.92
C VAL A 104 -5.32 0.97 -5.99
N ILE A 105 -4.96 1.15 -7.26
CA ILE A 105 -5.82 0.82 -8.42
C ILE A 105 -5.00 0.08 -9.47
N GLN A 106 -5.64 -0.75 -10.29
CA GLN A 106 -5.02 -1.30 -11.49
C GLN A 106 -5.14 -0.27 -12.62
N THR A 107 -4.07 -0.07 -13.37
CA THR A 107 -4.06 0.81 -14.55
C THR A 107 -4.45 0.03 -15.81
N THR A 108 -4.98 0.73 -16.81
CA THR A 108 -5.46 0.15 -18.08
C THR A 108 -4.39 -0.61 -18.87
N ASP A 109 -3.11 -0.31 -18.63
CA ASP A 109 -1.98 -1.01 -19.25
C ASP A 109 -1.51 -2.24 -18.45
N GLY A 110 -2.24 -2.63 -17.41
CA GLY A 110 -1.99 -3.83 -16.62
C GLY A 110 -1.16 -3.60 -15.36
N GLY A 111 -0.50 -2.45 -15.25
CA GLY A 111 0.23 -2.03 -14.06
C GLY A 111 -0.67 -1.57 -12.90
N TYR A 112 -0.07 -0.85 -11.96
CA TYR A 112 -0.77 -0.39 -10.75
C TYR A 112 -0.43 1.05 -10.42
N MET A 113 -1.38 1.75 -9.80
CA MET A 113 -1.13 3.04 -9.16
C MET A 113 -1.25 2.89 -7.66
N LEU A 114 -0.24 3.39 -6.95
CA LEU A 114 -0.20 3.48 -5.50
C LEU A 114 -0.35 4.94 -5.09
N GLY A 115 -1.09 5.20 -4.01
CA GLY A 115 -1.27 6.54 -3.50
C GLY A 115 -1.43 6.62 -2.00
N GLY A 116 -0.66 7.52 -1.42
CA GLY A 116 -0.79 7.91 -0.02
C GLY A 116 0.00 9.18 0.23
N TYR A 117 0.70 9.24 1.36
CA TYR A 117 1.51 10.39 1.71
C TYR A 117 2.83 9.99 2.34
N SER A 118 3.80 10.88 2.21
CA SER A 118 5.17 10.72 2.69
C SER A 118 5.61 11.99 3.38
N ASN A 119 6.32 11.88 4.50
CA ASN A 119 7.04 13.02 5.09
C ASN A 119 8.55 13.00 4.90
N SER A 120 9.01 12.19 3.95
CA SER A 120 10.41 11.91 3.69
C SER A 120 11.04 12.89 2.71
N GLY A 121 12.33 13.18 2.92
CA GLY A 121 13.20 13.73 1.89
C GLY A 121 13.60 12.67 0.85
N ILE A 122 14.56 13.00 -0.02
CA ILE A 122 15.10 12.06 -1.01
C ILE A 122 15.96 11.02 -0.30
N SER A 123 15.50 9.77 -0.31
CA SER A 123 16.15 8.60 0.29
C SER A 123 15.37 7.33 -0.06
N GLY A 124 16.01 6.16 0.04
CA GLY A 124 15.37 4.90 -0.34
C GLY A 124 14.92 4.97 -1.80
N ASP A 125 13.65 4.64 -2.05
CA ASP A 125 13.03 4.72 -3.36
C ASP A 125 12.62 6.13 -3.74
N LYS A 126 12.36 7.01 -2.78
CA LYS A 126 11.76 8.32 -3.03
C LYS A 126 12.73 9.28 -3.72
N THR A 127 12.32 9.84 -4.86
CA THR A 127 13.15 10.71 -5.72
C THR A 127 12.86 12.20 -5.60
N GLU A 128 11.82 12.57 -4.84
CA GLU A 128 11.38 13.96 -4.66
C GLU A 128 11.14 14.26 -3.19
N VAL A 129 11.41 15.50 -2.75
CA VAL A 129 11.30 15.90 -1.34
C VAL A 129 9.85 16.14 -0.96
N SER A 130 9.39 15.55 0.14
CA SER A 130 8.26 16.07 0.93
C SER A 130 8.77 17.03 2.01
N TRP A 131 8.10 18.16 2.24
CA TRP A 131 8.49 19.13 3.28
C TRP A 131 7.75 18.91 4.60
N LEU A 132 6.47 18.51 4.50
CA LEU A 132 5.67 17.98 5.60
C LEU A 132 5.15 16.62 5.14
N SER A 133 3.90 16.25 5.40
CA SER A 133 3.27 15.16 4.67
C SER A 133 2.82 15.69 3.32
N ASP A 134 3.31 15.15 2.22
CA ASP A 134 2.86 15.48 0.87
C ASP A 134 2.33 14.22 0.20
N TYR A 135 1.45 14.36 -0.80
CA TYR A 135 1.00 13.20 -1.56
C TYR A 135 2.21 12.53 -2.19
N TRP A 136 2.26 11.21 -2.11
CA TRP A 136 3.23 10.42 -2.83
C TRP A 136 2.49 9.38 -3.66
N VAL A 137 2.69 9.47 -4.97
CA VAL A 137 1.98 8.67 -5.97
C VAL A 137 3.02 7.94 -6.80
N LEU A 138 2.81 6.64 -6.99
CA LEU A 138 3.72 5.80 -7.77
C LEU A 138 2.94 4.98 -8.77
N LYS A 139 3.46 4.89 -9.99
CA LYS A 139 3.02 3.91 -10.98
C LYS A 139 3.99 2.75 -10.98
N LEU A 140 3.45 1.54 -10.86
CA LEU A 140 4.18 0.29 -10.98
C LEU A 140 3.81 -0.40 -12.30
N ASP A 141 4.75 -1.17 -12.84
CA ASP A 141 4.45 -2.17 -13.87
C ASP A 141 3.75 -3.41 -13.26
N GLU A 142 3.35 -4.36 -14.10
CA GLU A 142 2.65 -5.59 -13.67
C GLU A 142 3.52 -6.46 -12.72
N ALA A 143 4.85 -6.35 -12.81
CA ALA A 143 5.79 -7.08 -11.97
C ALA A 143 6.12 -6.34 -10.66
N GLY A 144 5.52 -5.18 -10.43
CA GLY A 144 5.71 -4.39 -9.22
C GLY A 144 6.91 -3.43 -9.26
N ASN A 145 7.57 -3.24 -10.42
CA ASN A 145 8.67 -2.28 -10.54
C ASN A 145 8.14 -0.85 -10.70
N ILE A 146 8.80 0.13 -10.06
CA ILE A 146 8.43 1.55 -10.19
C ILE A 146 8.73 2.04 -11.61
N GLU A 147 7.70 2.45 -12.34
CA GLU A 147 7.84 3.14 -13.63
C GLU A 147 8.07 4.64 -13.44
N TRP A 148 7.30 5.25 -12.54
CA TRP A 148 7.49 6.64 -12.12
C TRP A 148 6.87 6.89 -10.75
N GLN A 149 7.30 7.99 -10.14
CA GLN A 149 6.72 8.51 -8.90
C GLN A 149 6.63 10.03 -8.97
N ASN A 150 5.69 10.62 -8.24
CA ASN A 150 5.56 12.07 -8.08
C ASN A 150 5.20 12.43 -6.63
N THR A 151 5.73 13.54 -6.15
CA THR A 151 5.34 14.19 -4.90
C THR A 151 4.51 15.44 -5.20
N ILE A 152 3.29 15.52 -4.65
CA ILE A 152 2.36 16.62 -4.90
C ILE A 152 2.03 17.30 -3.58
N ALA A 153 2.35 18.60 -3.49
CA ALA A 153 2.30 19.38 -2.27
C ALA A 153 1.42 20.63 -2.41
N GLY A 154 0.61 20.92 -1.39
CA GLY A 154 -0.20 22.14 -1.24
C GLY A 154 0.45 23.21 -0.34
N GLY A 155 1.68 22.97 0.15
CA GLY A 155 2.45 23.89 1.00
C GLY A 155 2.20 23.73 2.51
N HIS A 156 1.40 22.75 2.91
CA HIS A 156 1.23 22.27 4.28
C HIS A 156 1.11 20.73 4.25
N ALA A 157 0.61 20.09 5.31
CA ALA A 157 0.38 18.66 5.29
C ALA A 157 -0.83 18.28 4.41
N ASP A 158 -0.57 17.41 3.45
CA ASP A 158 -1.46 16.84 2.45
C ASP A 158 -1.53 15.32 2.60
N TYR A 159 -2.75 14.78 2.70
CA TYR A 159 -3.01 13.35 2.84
C TYR A 159 -3.89 12.83 1.70
N LEU A 160 -3.31 12.06 0.78
CA LEU A 160 -4.03 11.45 -0.33
C LEU A 160 -4.88 10.28 0.19
N ASN A 161 -6.15 10.21 -0.23
CA ASN A 161 -7.06 9.15 0.19
C ASN A 161 -7.52 8.25 -0.97
N SER A 162 -7.59 8.78 -2.20
CA SER A 162 -8.16 8.06 -3.33
C SER A 162 -7.54 8.49 -4.66
N ILE A 163 -7.40 7.53 -5.56
CA ILE A 163 -6.98 7.73 -6.95
C ILE A 163 -8.00 7.03 -7.86
N ILE A 164 -8.32 7.67 -8.99
CA ILE A 164 -8.93 6.99 -10.13
C ILE A 164 -8.13 7.29 -11.39
N GLN A 165 -8.11 6.33 -12.32
CA GLN A 165 -7.65 6.59 -13.68
C GLN A 165 -8.80 7.19 -14.50
N THR A 166 -8.52 8.22 -15.29
CA THR A 166 -9.49 8.88 -16.16
C THR A 166 -9.45 8.32 -17.58
N ASP A 167 -10.55 8.48 -18.34
CA ASP A 167 -10.69 7.92 -19.70
C ASP A 167 -9.64 8.44 -20.70
N ASP A 168 -9.05 9.61 -20.43
CA ASP A 168 -7.96 10.18 -21.23
C ASP A 168 -6.57 9.61 -20.86
N GLY A 169 -6.52 8.62 -19.97
CA GLY A 169 -5.29 7.99 -19.48
C GLY A 169 -4.61 8.75 -18.34
N GLY A 170 -5.17 9.87 -17.90
CA GLY A 170 -4.73 10.62 -16.73
C GLY A 170 -5.17 10.00 -15.40
N TYR A 171 -4.94 10.74 -14.33
CA TYR A 171 -5.30 10.33 -12.97
C TYR A 171 -5.92 11.50 -12.21
N LEU A 172 -6.98 11.22 -11.46
CA LEU A 172 -7.58 12.18 -10.54
C LEU A 172 -7.29 11.74 -9.10
N LEU A 173 -6.77 12.68 -8.31
CA LEU A 173 -6.33 12.47 -6.94
C LEU A 173 -7.27 13.20 -5.98
N GLY A 174 -7.68 12.54 -4.89
CA GLY A 174 -8.55 13.11 -3.88
C GLY A 174 -8.02 12.86 -2.47
N GLY A 175 -7.92 13.93 -1.67
CA GLY A 175 -7.42 13.85 -0.31
C GLY A 175 -7.78 15.08 0.52
N VAL A 176 -7.08 15.27 1.63
CA VAL A 176 -7.26 16.42 2.53
C VAL A 176 -5.98 17.23 2.65
N PHE A 177 -6.15 18.54 2.84
CA PHE A 177 -5.09 19.50 3.10
C PHE A 177 -5.34 20.19 4.44
N PHE A 178 -4.31 20.35 5.26
CA PHE A 178 -4.41 21.04 6.54
C PHE A 178 -3.85 22.46 6.46
N ILE A 179 -4.68 23.46 6.78
CA ILE A 179 -4.20 24.81 7.11
C ILE A 179 -4.01 24.97 8.62
N ARG A 180 -2.91 25.60 9.04
CA ARG A 180 -2.83 26.14 10.41
C ARG A 180 -3.58 27.48 10.46
N TYR A 181 -4.64 27.56 11.26
CA TYR A 181 -5.15 28.87 11.68
C TYR A 181 -4.14 29.49 12.65
N LEU A 182 -3.56 30.63 12.26
CA LEU A 182 -2.88 31.51 13.20
C LEU A 182 -3.97 32.28 13.96
N GLY A 183 -4.05 32.07 15.27
CA GLY A 183 -4.89 32.84 16.18
C GLY A 183 -4.28 34.17 16.57
#